data_AF-A0A6M1S3R3-F1
#
_entry.id   AF-A0A6M1S3R3-F1
#
_cell.length_a   1.000
_cell.length_b   1.000
_cell.length_c   1.000
_cell.angle_alpha   90.00
_cell.angle_beta   90.00
_cell.angle_gamma   90.00
#
_symmetry.space_group_name_H-M   'P 1'
#
loop_
_entity.id
_entity.type
_entity.pdbx_description
1 polymer ?
#
loop_
_entity_poly.entity_id
_entity_poly.type
_entity_poly.pdbx_seq_one_letter_code
_entity_poly.pdbx_strand_id
1 'polypeptide(L)' 'MPSSRKAERIGGGHFVFKRGSHGRIHPNQWPFEHASAESASTEAKRLRDLTGEPFEVYSRVAKFEAAVQETA' A
#
# COMPACT_ATOMS: atom_id res chain seq x y z
N MET A 1 7.01 -0.47 -19.83
CA MET A 1 6.40 -1.04 -18.61
C MET A 1 6.76 -0.12 -17.44
N PRO A 2 5.82 0.26 -16.57
CA PRO A 2 6.19 0.96 -15.33
C PRO A 2 7.16 0.05 -14.59
N SER A 3 8.39 0.50 -14.39
CA SER A 3 9.34 -0.23 -13.58
C SER A 3 8.74 -0.30 -12.19
N SER A 4 8.41 -1.50 -11.70
CA SER A 4 8.19 -1.73 -10.28
C SER A 4 9.34 -1.02 -9.54
N ARG A 5 9.01 -0.20 -8.54
CA ARG A 5 10.06 0.49 -7.80
C ARG A 5 10.97 -0.59 -7.18
N LYS A 6 12.29 -0.36 -7.06
CA LYS A 6 13.33 -1.38 -6.77
C LYS A 6 13.12 -2.33 -5.57
N ALA A 7 12.06 -2.18 -4.79
CA ALA A 7 11.68 -3.05 -3.67
C ALA A 7 10.16 -3.39 -3.62
N GLU A 8 9.41 -3.04 -4.65
CA GLU A 8 7.96 -3.26 -4.72
C GLU A 8 7.65 -4.67 -5.21
N ARG A 9 6.86 -5.41 -4.44
CA ARG A 9 6.34 -6.73 -4.84
C ARG A 9 4.87 -6.56 -5.20
N ILE A 10 4.65 -6.26 -6.48
CA ILE A 10 3.31 -6.12 -7.08
C ILE A 10 2.52 -7.41 -6.81
N GLY A 11 1.29 -7.25 -6.29
CA GLY A 11 0.36 -8.34 -5.97
C GLY A 11 0.33 -8.78 -4.51
N GLY A 12 1.22 -8.26 -3.66
CA GLY A 12 1.28 -8.61 -2.23
C GLY A 12 0.09 -8.16 -1.38
N GLY A 13 -0.65 -7.15 -1.81
CA GLY A 13 -1.88 -6.68 -1.16
C GLY A 13 -1.67 -5.91 0.14
N HIS A 14 -0.44 -5.58 0.53
CA HIS A 14 -0.16 -4.81 1.75
C HIS A 14 0.47 -3.45 1.41
N PHE A 15 0.01 -2.39 2.06
CA PHE A 15 0.38 -1.01 1.74
C PHE A 15 0.69 -0.24 3.01
N VAL A 16 1.65 0.68 2.94
CA VAL A 16 2.04 1.58 4.04
C VAL A 16 1.66 3.00 3.70
N PHE A 17 0.86 3.65 4.53
CA PHE A 17 0.41 5.02 4.32
C PHE A 17 0.80 5.91 5.49
N LYS A 18 1.21 7.16 5.18
CA LYS A 18 1.29 8.22 6.18
C LYS A 18 -0.13 8.68 6.52
N ARG A 19 -0.47 8.71 7.80
CA ARG A 19 -1.73 9.34 8.24
C ARG A 19 -1.49 10.84 8.41
N GLY A 20 -2.22 11.64 7.64
CA GLY A 20 -2.16 13.10 7.77
C GLY A 20 -2.82 13.58 9.07
N SER A 21 -2.54 14.82 9.48
CA SER A 21 -3.11 15.47 10.67
C SER A 21 -4.64 15.54 10.69
N HIS A 22 -5.29 15.41 9.53
CA HIS A 22 -6.74 15.41 9.38
C HIS A 22 -7.36 14.00 9.43
N GLY A 23 -6.59 12.98 9.81
CA GLY A 23 -7.04 11.59 9.88
C GLY A 23 -7.32 10.93 8.52
N ARG A 24 -7.03 11.63 7.42
CA ARG A 24 -7.19 11.12 6.05
C ARG A 24 -5.88 10.58 5.51
N ILE A 25 -5.97 9.49 4.75
CA ILE A 25 -4.90 9.01 3.89
C ILE A 25 -4.77 10.01 2.74
N HIS A 26 -3.61 10.66 2.60
CA HIS A 26 -3.40 11.58 1.47
C HIS A 26 -3.24 10.78 0.17
N PRO A 27 -4.00 11.10 -0.90
CA PRO A 27 -4.02 10.34 -2.15
C PRO A 27 -2.78 10.54 -3.05
N ASN A 28 -1.83 11.39 -2.67
CA ASN A 28 -0.85 11.94 -3.63
C ASN A 28 0.47 11.18 -3.81
N GLN A 29 0.60 9.97 -3.26
CA GLN A 29 1.73 9.09 -3.58
C GLN A 29 1.25 7.64 -3.60
N TRP A 30 1.46 6.96 -4.73
CA TRP A 30 1.29 5.51 -4.82
C TRP A 30 2.20 4.85 -3.77
N PRO A 31 1.63 4.17 -2.76
CA PRO A 31 2.41 3.47 -1.76
C PRO A 31 3.07 2.25 -2.39
N PHE A 32 4.23 1.88 -1.86
CA PHE A 32 4.85 0.61 -2.22
C PHE A 32 3.96 -0.55 -1.76
N GLU A 33 3.71 -1.49 -2.67
CA GLU A 33 3.07 -2.76 -2.32
C GLU A 33 4.11 -3.74 -1.72
N HIS A 34 3.76 -4.29 -0.56
CA HIS A 34 4.56 -5.25 0.19
C HIS A 34 3.96 -6.65 0.06
N ALA A 35 4.83 -7.67 0.01
CA ALA A 35 4.43 -9.07 -0.13
C ALA A 35 3.76 -9.68 1.12
N SER A 36 3.96 -9.09 2.30
CA SER A 36 3.37 -9.57 3.55
C SER A 36 3.08 -8.43 4.52
N ALA A 37 2.16 -8.67 5.46
CA ALA A 37 1.84 -7.72 6.53
C ALA A 37 3.06 -7.42 7.42
N GLU A 38 3.94 -8.40 7.64
CA GLU A 38 5.18 -8.23 8.39
C GLU A 38 6.17 -7.31 7.67
N SER A 39 6.33 -7.49 6.34
CA SER A 39 7.18 -6.63 5.51
C SER A 39 6.66 -5.19 5.52
N ALA A 40 5.34 -5.00 5.37
CA ALA A 40 4.73 -3.68 5.47
C ALA A 40 4.89 -3.05 6.86
N SER A 41 4.76 -3.85 7.93
CA SER A 41 4.97 -3.38 9.31
C SER A 41 6.42 -2.96 9.58
N THR A 42 7.38 -3.68 8.98
CA THR A 42 8.80 -3.34 9.06
C THR A 42 9.08 -2.01 8.38
N GLU A 43 8.49 -1.80 7.20
CA GLU A 43 8.62 -0.53 6.48
C GLU A 43 7.93 0.63 7.22
N ALA A 44 6.74 0.41 7.77
CA ALA A 44 6.06 1.42 8.57
C ALA A 44 6.89 1.86 9.79
N LYS A 45 7.54 0.90 10.48
CA LYS A 45 8.47 1.19 11.59
C LYS A 45 9.69 1.98 11.08
N ARG A 46 10.31 1.56 9.99
CA ARG A 46 11.46 2.26 9.38
C ARG A 46 11.11 3.71 9.02
N LEU A 47 9.93 3.95 8.43
CA LEU A 47 9.46 5.28 8.03
C LEU A 47 9.11 6.15 9.24
N ARG A 48 8.47 5.57 10.27
CA ARG A 48 8.25 6.24 11.56
C ARG A 48 9.58 6.69 12.17
N ASP A 49 10.58 5.81 12.22
CA ASP A 49 11.87 6.12 12.83
C ASP A 49 12.65 7.18 12.05
N LEU A 50 12.48 7.21 10.72
CA LEU A 50 13.12 8.20 9.84
C LEU A 50 12.48 9.58 9.91
N THR A 51 11.17 9.66 10.10
CA THR A 51 10.41 10.93 9.94
C THR A 51 9.76 11.43 11.23
N GLY A 52 9.65 10.59 12.25
CA GLY A 52 8.93 10.88 13.50
C GLY A 52 7.41 10.87 13.37
N GLU A 53 6.88 10.48 12.22
CA GLU A 53 5.46 10.60 11.87
C GLU A 53 4.72 9.25 11.96
N PRO A 54 3.40 9.24 12.17
CA PRO A 54 2.63 8.01 12.20
C PRO A 54 2.41 7.43 10.80
N PHE A 55 2.68 6.13 10.68
CA PHE A 55 2.37 5.32 9.50
C PHE A 55 1.45 4.16 9.88
N GLU A 56 0.59 3.79 8.93
CA GLU A 56 -0.36 2.70 9.09
C GLU A 56 -0.24 1.70 7.96
N VAL A 57 -0.50 0.44 8.29
CA VAL A 57 -0.46 -0.68 7.36
C VAL A 57 -1.88 -1.07 7.00
N TYR A 58 -2.16 -1.11 5.70
CA TYR A 58 -3.43 -1.56 5.14
C TYR A 58 -3.22 -2.86 4.37
N SER A 59 -4.10 -3.84 4.59
CA SER A 59 -4.07 -5.12 3.89
C SER A 59 -5.35 -5.28 3.08
N ARG A 60 -5.21 -5.69 1.83
CA ARG A 60 -6.34 -6.05 0.97
C ARG A 60 -6.95 -7.35 1.49
N VAL A 61 -8.17 -7.25 2.00
CA VAL A 61 -8.93 -8.39 2.53
C VAL A 61 -9.78 -9.07 1.47
N ALA A 62 -10.24 -8.34 0.45
CA ALA A 62 -11.07 -8.86 -0.63
C ALA A 62 -10.84 -8.08 -1.93
N LYS A 63 -11.12 -8.73 -3.06
CA LYS A 63 -11.19 -8.12 -4.40
C LYS A 63 -12.48 -8.60 -5.05
N PHE A 64 -13.24 -7.67 -5.61
CA PHE A 64 -14.42 -7.97 -6.42
C PHE A 64 -14.11 -7.51 -7.84
N GLU A 65 -14.24 -8.41 -8.81
CA GLU A 65 -13.99 -8.13 -10.22
C GLU A 65 -15.32 -7.81 -10.91
N ALA A 66 -15.28 -6.88 -11.87
CA ALA A 66 -16.44 -6.62 -12.70
C ALA A 66 -16.72 -7.85 -13.56
N ALA A 67 -17.99 -8.27 -13.63
CA ALA A 67 -18.40 -9.33 -14.56
C ALA A 67 -18.15 -8.84 -15.99
N VAL A 68 -17.34 -9.57 -16.76
CA VAL A 68 -17.18 -9.33 -18.19
C VAL A 68 -18.49 -9.75 -18.84
N GLN A 69 -19.31 -8.77 -19.22
CA GLN A 69 -20.44 -9.04 -20.12
C GLN A 69 -19.88 -9.16 -21.53
N GLU A 70 -19.76 -10.39 -22.04
CA GLU A 70 -19.62 -10.62 -23.47
C GLU A 70 -20.95 -10.22 -24.13
N THR A 71 -20.94 -9.06 -24.79
CA THR A 71 -21.94 -8.73 -25.80
C THR A 71 -21.66 -9.57 -27.04
N ALA A 72 -22.58 -10.50 -27.34
CA ALA A 72 -22.65 -11.26 -28.58
C ALA A 72 -22.98 -10.37 -29.79
#